data_AF-A0A4Q5QEC9-F1
#
_entry.id   AF-A0A4Q5QEC9-F1
#
_cell.length_a   1.000
_cell.length_b   1.000
_cell.length_c   1.000
_cell.angle_alpha   90.00
_cell.angle_beta   90.00
_cell.angle_gamma   90.00
#
_symmetry.space_group_name_H-M   'P 1'
#
loop_
_entity.id
_entity.type
_entity.pdbx_description
1 polymer ?
#
loop_
_entity_poly.entity_id
_entity_poly.type
_entity_poly.pdbx_seq_one_letter_code
_entity_poly.pdbx_strand_id
1 'polypeptide(L)'
;MRKFANLIRFCFLILCFAAATVQAQNANPIKVSYQKNINYFPLVQMHKAASLYIDTANAEVVNIAAAALQNDVKLVSGVNPLLIKNNTSLSAYPIIIGTIGQSTLIDQLIKNRKIQAEKVKGKWETFSIAVVN
;
A
#
# COMPACT_ATOMS: atom_id res chain seq x y z
N MET A 1 47.02 29.17 18.01
CA MET A 1 46.07 29.56 16.94
C MET A 1 45.54 28.39 16.11
N ARG A 2 46.38 27.48 15.58
CA ARG A 2 45.94 26.30 14.79
C ARG A 2 44.89 25.39 15.47
N LYS A 3 45.04 25.12 16.78
CA LYS A 3 44.11 24.29 17.55
C LYS A 3 42.69 24.89 17.67
N PHE A 4 42.60 26.23 17.77
CA PHE A 4 41.33 26.95 17.87
C PHE A 4 40.58 26.95 16.53
N ALA A 5 41.31 27.12 15.41
CA ALA A 5 40.75 27.01 14.06
C ALA A 5 40.25 25.59 13.74
N ASN A 6 40.92 24.55 14.23
CA ASN A 6 40.48 23.16 14.08
C ASN A 6 39.22 22.86 14.89
N LEU A 7 39.08 23.45 16.09
CA LEU A 7 37.88 23.30 16.91
C LEU A 7 36.65 23.96 16.27
N ILE A 8 36.81 25.16 15.70
CA ILE A 8 35.73 25.85 14.97
C ILE A 8 35.30 25.04 13.73
N ARG A 9 36.25 24.50 12.96
CA ARG A 9 35.93 23.63 11.81
C ARG A 9 35.18 22.37 12.23
N PHE A 10 35.56 21.78 13.36
CA PHE A 10 34.90 20.60 13.91
C PHE A 10 33.46 20.90 14.35
N CYS A 11 33.25 22.03 15.04
CA CYS A 11 31.91 22.49 15.42
C CYS A 11 31.04 22.82 14.20
N PHE A 12 31.61 23.40 13.14
CA PHE A 12 30.89 23.70 11.90
C PHE A 12 30.47 22.42 11.16
N LEU A 13 31.33 21.40 11.15
CA LEU A 13 31.02 20.08 10.58
C LEU A 13 29.89 19.36 11.33
N ILE A 14 29.89 19.43 12.67
CA ILE A 14 28.80 18.89 13.50
C ILE A 14 27.48 19.64 13.25
N LEU A 15 27.54 20.97 13.11
CA LEU A 15 26.35 21.78 12.83
C LEU A 15 25.75 21.47 11.44
N CYS A 16 26.59 21.23 10.43
CA CYS A 16 26.12 20.81 9.10
C CYS A 16 25.50 19.40 9.10
N PHE A 17 25.99 18.48 9.93
CA PHE A 17 25.44 17.12 10.03
C PHE A 17 24.11 17.09 10.80
N ALA A 18 23.93 17.98 11.79
CA ALA A 18 22.69 18.12 12.55
C ALA A 18 21.56 18.84 11.78
N ALA A 19 21.89 19.58 10.72
CA ALA A 19 20.92 20.27 9.87
C ALA A 19 20.35 19.42 8.74
N ALA A 20 20.81 18.17 8.57
CA ALA A 20 20.22 17.25 7.61
C ALA A 20 18.82 16.85 8.11
N THR A 21 17.77 17.42 7.50
CA THR A 21 16.40 17.02 7.78
C THR A 21 16.21 15.58 7.31
N VAL A 22 16.03 14.67 8.25
CA VAL A 22 15.59 13.30 7.95
C VAL A 22 14.16 13.42 7.44
N GLN A 23 13.98 13.35 6.13
CA GLN A 23 12.66 13.21 5.52
C GLN A 23 12.14 11.81 5.88
N ALA A 24 11.34 11.71 6.93
CA ALA A 24 10.51 10.53 7.16
C ALA A 24 9.56 10.37 5.97
N GLN A 25 9.24 9.13 5.60
CA GLN A 25 8.31 8.86 4.51
C GLN A 25 6.98 9.55 4.85
N ASN A 26 6.60 10.55 4.07
CA ASN A 26 5.31 11.21 4.16
C ASN A 26 4.26 10.27 3.54
N ALA A 27 4.01 9.15 4.22
CA ALA A 27 2.94 8.25 3.88
C ALA A 27 1.67 8.89 4.40
N ASN A 28 0.78 9.36 3.51
CA ASN A 28 -0.61 9.59 3.89
C ASN A 28 -1.17 8.22 4.30
N PRO A 29 -1.31 7.94 5.61
CA PRO A 29 -1.67 6.61 6.03
C PRO A 29 -3.12 6.35 5.62
N ILE A 30 -3.41 5.11 5.21
CA ILE A 30 -4.80 4.69 5.07
C ILE A 30 -5.47 4.85 6.42
N LYS A 31 -6.59 5.58 6.45
CA LYS A 31 -7.42 5.70 7.64
C LYS A 31 -8.53 4.66 7.58
N VAL A 32 -8.62 3.85 8.62
CA VAL A 32 -9.74 2.93 8.83
C VAL A 32 -10.76 3.60 9.75
N SER A 33 -12.04 3.46 9.44
CA SER A 33 -13.14 3.95 10.27
C SER A 33 -14.14 2.84 10.53
N TYR A 34 -14.67 2.80 11.76
CA TYR A 34 -15.79 1.94 12.14
C TYR A 34 -17.16 2.56 11.82
N GLN A 35 -17.16 3.82 11.37
CA GLN A 35 -18.38 4.54 10.99
C GLN A 35 -18.59 4.48 9.48
N LYS A 36 -19.82 4.17 9.08
CA LYS A 36 -20.23 4.22 7.68
C LYS A 36 -20.22 5.65 7.16
N ASN A 37 -19.62 5.86 5.99
CA ASN A 37 -19.71 7.10 5.23
C ASN A 37 -19.82 6.77 3.74
N ILE A 38 -20.55 7.58 2.97
CA ILE A 38 -20.72 7.38 1.52
C ILE A 38 -19.40 7.53 0.74
N ASN A 39 -18.46 8.29 1.27
CA ASN A 39 -17.15 8.52 0.64
C ASN A 39 -16.09 7.50 1.08
N TYR A 40 -16.45 6.49 1.87
CA TYR A 40 -15.52 5.46 2.34
C TYR A 40 -15.72 4.16 1.58
N PHE A 41 -14.62 3.45 1.34
CA PHE A 41 -14.66 2.10 0.80
C PHE A 41 -15.14 1.12 1.88
N PRO A 42 -16.22 0.34 1.65
CA PRO A 42 -16.75 -0.57 2.66
C PRO A 42 -15.93 -1.86 2.72
N LEU A 43 -14.92 -1.91 3.59
CA LEU A 43 -14.13 -3.13 3.84
C LEU A 43 -15.00 -4.24 4.43
N VAL A 44 -15.78 -3.92 5.46
CA VAL A 44 -16.83 -4.78 6.02
C VAL A 44 -18.05 -3.92 6.35
N GLN A 45 -19.22 -4.31 5.85
CA GLN A 45 -20.48 -3.63 6.11
C GLN A 45 -21.62 -4.64 6.15
N MET A 46 -22.50 -4.54 7.16
CA MET A 46 -23.71 -5.36 7.28
C MET A 46 -23.45 -6.87 7.07
N HIS A 47 -22.46 -7.41 7.80
CA HIS A 47 -22.05 -8.82 7.73
C HIS A 47 -21.51 -9.27 6.36
N LYS A 48 -21.11 -8.35 5.49
CA LYS A 48 -20.45 -8.63 4.21
C LYS A 48 -19.09 -7.98 4.16
N ALA A 49 -18.08 -8.73 3.74
CA ALA A 49 -16.73 -8.22 3.53
C ALA A 49 -16.46 -8.02 2.03
N ALA A 50 -15.64 -7.04 1.68
CA ALA A 50 -15.12 -6.84 0.34
C ALA A 50 -14.35 -8.10 -0.12
N SER A 51 -14.58 -8.55 -1.35
CA SER A 51 -13.89 -9.74 -1.87
C SER A 51 -12.46 -9.38 -2.31
N LEU A 52 -11.51 -10.25 -2.01
CA LEU A 52 -10.11 -10.10 -2.36
C LEU A 52 -9.85 -10.79 -3.71
N TYR A 53 -9.19 -10.09 -4.63
CA TYR A 53 -8.88 -10.58 -5.97
C TYR A 53 -7.36 -10.60 -6.17
N ILE A 54 -6.84 -11.76 -6.57
CA ILE A 54 -5.45 -11.94 -6.98
C ILE A 54 -5.36 -12.66 -8.33
N ASP A 55 -4.24 -12.48 -9.02
CA ASP A 55 -3.88 -13.27 -10.19
C ASP A 55 -2.84 -14.33 -9.77
N THR A 56 -2.95 -15.57 -10.26
CA THR A 56 -2.00 -16.64 -9.94
C THR A 56 -0.66 -16.47 -10.65
N ALA A 57 -0.57 -15.57 -11.63
CA ALA A 57 0.70 -15.19 -12.24
C ALA A 57 1.60 -14.36 -11.30
N ASN A 58 1.07 -13.86 -10.17
CA ASN A 58 1.87 -13.20 -9.15
C ASN A 58 2.80 -14.18 -8.44
N ALA A 59 3.91 -13.66 -7.89
CA ALA A 59 4.74 -14.41 -6.97
C ALA A 59 3.92 -14.98 -5.77
N GLU A 60 4.27 -16.18 -5.30
CA GLU A 60 3.53 -16.91 -4.27
C GLU A 60 3.29 -16.08 -2.99
N VAL A 61 4.23 -15.22 -2.63
CA VAL A 61 4.12 -14.31 -1.48
C VAL A 61 2.89 -13.41 -1.52
N VAL A 62 2.38 -13.06 -2.71
CA VAL A 62 1.14 -12.29 -2.88
C VAL A 62 -0.07 -13.11 -2.41
N ASN A 63 -0.11 -14.41 -2.73
CA ASN A 63 -1.16 -15.30 -2.26
C ASN A 63 -1.09 -15.49 -0.73
N ILE A 64 0.12 -15.62 -0.17
CA ILE A 64 0.32 -15.71 1.29
C ILE A 64 -0.18 -14.43 1.97
N ALA A 65 0.20 -13.26 1.47
CA ALA A 65 -0.22 -11.97 2.01
C ALA A 65 -1.74 -11.76 1.90
N ALA A 66 -2.35 -12.15 0.78
CA ALA A 66 -3.81 -12.06 0.61
C ALA A 66 -4.56 -13.00 1.56
N ALA A 67 -4.05 -14.21 1.80
CA ALA A 67 -4.61 -15.15 2.77
C ALA A 67 -4.44 -14.65 4.22
N ALA A 68 -3.30 -14.03 4.54
CA ALA A 68 -3.10 -13.38 5.83
C ALA A 68 -4.12 -12.24 6.04
N LEU A 69 -4.30 -11.36 5.05
CA LEU A 69 -5.29 -10.28 5.11
C LEU A 69 -6.73 -10.83 5.26
N GLN A 70 -7.07 -11.91 4.55
CA GLN A 70 -8.37 -12.57 4.70
C GLN A 70 -8.62 -13.00 6.16
N ASN A 71 -7.62 -13.63 6.77
CA ASN A 71 -7.70 -14.07 8.17
C ASN A 71 -7.77 -12.88 9.13
N ASP A 72 -6.99 -11.83 8.90
CA ASP A 72 -7.01 -10.62 9.74
C ASP A 72 -8.38 -9.95 9.73
N VAL A 73 -9.00 -9.81 8.54
CA VAL A 73 -10.36 -9.27 8.43
C VAL A 73 -11.36 -10.15 9.18
N LYS A 74 -11.23 -11.48 9.09
CA LYS A 74 -12.07 -12.42 9.85
C LYS A 74 -11.88 -12.27 11.35
N LEU A 75 -10.65 -12.14 11.84
CA LEU A 75 -10.36 -11.99 13.26
C LEU A 75 -10.92 -10.67 13.83
N VAL A 76 -10.82 -9.59 13.07
CA VAL A 76 -11.29 -8.26 13.51
C VAL A 76 -12.82 -8.11 13.43
N SER A 77 -13.46 -8.73 12.42
CA SER A 77 -14.88 -8.48 12.11
C SER A 77 -15.81 -9.67 12.31
N GLY A 78 -15.28 -10.89 12.47
CA GLY A 78 -16.04 -12.14 12.43
C GLY A 78 -16.52 -12.55 11.03
N VAL A 79 -16.31 -11.72 10.00
CA VAL A 79 -16.74 -11.98 8.62
C VAL A 79 -15.55 -12.41 7.77
N ASN A 80 -15.66 -13.55 7.08
CA ASN A 80 -14.59 -14.05 6.22
C ASN A 80 -14.73 -13.50 4.79
N PRO A 81 -13.78 -12.69 4.28
CA PRO A 81 -13.76 -12.28 2.87
C PRO A 81 -13.63 -13.47 1.93
N LEU A 82 -14.19 -13.37 0.72
CA LEU A 82 -13.87 -14.31 -0.34
C LEU A 82 -12.50 -13.98 -0.93
N LEU A 83 -11.63 -14.99 -1.09
CA LEU A 83 -10.37 -14.87 -1.83
C LEU A 83 -10.56 -15.50 -3.20
N ILE A 84 -10.59 -14.68 -4.24
CA ILE A 84 -10.89 -15.06 -5.62
C ILE A 84 -9.60 -14.95 -6.45
N LYS A 85 -9.32 -15.99 -7.24
CA LYS A 85 -8.13 -16.09 -8.08
C LYS A 85 -8.52 -16.07 -9.56
N ASN A 86 -7.75 -15.36 -10.39
CA ASN A 86 -7.90 -15.34 -11.86
C ASN A 86 -9.31 -15.00 -12.37
N ASN A 87 -10.00 -14.08 -11.70
CA ASN A 87 -11.32 -13.65 -12.11
C ASN A 87 -11.33 -12.14 -12.37
N THR A 88 -11.82 -11.75 -13.54
CA THR A 88 -11.98 -10.35 -13.94
C THR A 88 -13.39 -9.83 -13.70
N SER A 89 -14.34 -10.69 -13.33
CA SER A 89 -15.67 -10.30 -12.89
C SER A 89 -15.62 -9.85 -11.43
N LEU A 90 -15.66 -8.52 -11.24
CA LEU A 90 -15.51 -7.88 -9.94
C LEU A 90 -16.86 -7.74 -9.23
N SER A 91 -16.86 -8.01 -7.93
CA SER A 91 -17.93 -7.61 -7.02
C SER A 91 -18.06 -6.08 -6.98
N ALA A 92 -19.15 -5.56 -6.40
CA ALA A 92 -19.38 -4.11 -6.29
C ALA A 92 -18.24 -3.36 -5.57
N TYR A 93 -17.62 -3.98 -4.56
CA TYR A 93 -16.52 -3.40 -3.78
C TYR A 93 -15.36 -4.41 -3.70
N PRO A 94 -14.54 -4.52 -4.75
CA PRO A 94 -13.44 -5.47 -4.80
C PRO A 94 -12.17 -4.86 -4.17
N ILE A 95 -11.35 -5.70 -3.54
CA ILE A 95 -9.96 -5.37 -3.19
C ILE A 95 -9.07 -6.14 -4.16
N ILE A 96 -8.31 -5.41 -4.97
CA ILE A 96 -7.42 -5.99 -5.99
C ILE A 96 -6.00 -5.94 -5.46
N ILE A 97 -5.32 -7.09 -5.41
CA ILE A 97 -3.98 -7.26 -4.85
C ILE A 97 -3.10 -7.91 -5.92
N GLY A 98 -1.90 -7.35 -6.13
CA GLY A 98 -0.95 -7.92 -7.08
C GLY A 98 0.23 -7.01 -7.39
N THR A 99 1.05 -7.47 -8.32
CA THR A 99 2.27 -6.81 -8.80
C THR A 99 2.08 -6.35 -10.24
N ILE A 100 2.62 -5.17 -10.55
CA ILE A 100 2.61 -4.60 -11.91
C ILE A 100 3.26 -5.58 -12.88
N GLY A 101 2.61 -5.88 -14.00
CA GLY A 101 3.07 -6.84 -15.00
C GLY A 101 2.78 -8.32 -14.69
N GLN A 102 2.21 -8.63 -13.52
CA GLN A 102 1.83 -10.00 -13.11
C GLN A 102 0.34 -10.10 -12.72
N SER A 103 -0.40 -8.99 -12.76
CA SER A 103 -1.81 -8.95 -12.41
C SER A 103 -2.60 -8.27 -13.52
N THR A 104 -3.41 -9.07 -14.22
CA THR A 104 -4.23 -8.61 -15.35
C THR A 104 -5.09 -7.41 -14.97
N LEU A 105 -5.70 -7.43 -13.78
CA LEU A 105 -6.55 -6.34 -13.28
C LEU A 105 -5.76 -5.05 -13.00
N ILE A 106 -4.57 -5.16 -12.38
CA ILE A 106 -3.72 -3.98 -12.10
C ILE A 106 -3.23 -3.36 -13.40
N ASP A 107 -2.80 -4.18 -14.35
CA ASP A 107 -2.30 -3.70 -15.64
C ASP A 107 -3.42 -3.04 -16.46
N GLN A 108 -4.66 -3.54 -16.38
CA GLN A 108 -5.83 -2.89 -16.95
C GLN A 108 -6.12 -1.52 -16.30
N LEU A 109 -6.03 -1.41 -14.98
CA LEU A 109 -6.21 -0.14 -14.27
C LEU A 109 -5.14 0.89 -14.67
N ILE A 110 -3.88 0.47 -14.83
CA ILE A 110 -2.79 1.32 -15.31
C ILE A 110 -3.04 1.75 -16.76
N LYS A 111 -3.37 0.80 -17.64
CA LYS A 111 -3.66 1.06 -19.07
C LYS A 111 -4.80 2.08 -19.23
N ASN A 112 -5.83 1.96 -18.39
CA ASN A 112 -6.97 2.86 -18.38
C ASN A 112 -6.73 4.16 -17.58
N ARG A 113 -5.49 4.41 -17.13
CA ARG A 113 -5.08 5.59 -16.34
C ARG A 113 -5.87 5.79 -15.04
N LYS A 114 -6.44 4.71 -14.49
CA LYS A 114 -7.16 4.72 -13.22
C LYS A 114 -6.21 4.74 -12.02
N ILE A 115 -5.00 4.20 -12.18
CA ILE A 115 -3.90 4.28 -11.21
C ILE A 115 -2.61 4.66 -11.93
N GLN A 116 -1.67 5.27 -11.19
CA GLN A 116 -0.38 5.74 -11.72
C GLN A 116 0.75 4.78 -11.32
N ALA A 117 1.38 4.15 -12.31
CA ALA A 117 2.41 3.14 -12.09
C ALA A 117 3.75 3.74 -11.63
N GLU A 118 4.02 5.01 -11.94
CA GLU A 118 5.29 5.71 -11.73
C GLU A 118 5.65 5.82 -10.24
N LYS A 119 4.64 5.72 -9.36
CA LYS A 119 4.86 5.72 -7.91
C LYS A 119 5.55 4.45 -7.42
N VAL A 120 5.42 3.33 -8.14
CA VAL A 120 5.89 1.99 -7.74
C VAL A 120 6.93 1.43 -8.71
N LYS A 121 6.73 1.58 -10.02
CA LYS A 121 7.52 0.92 -11.05
C LYS A 121 9.01 1.26 -10.94
N GLY A 122 9.85 0.22 -10.92
CA GLY A 122 11.32 0.34 -10.86
C GLY A 122 11.88 0.73 -9.50
N LYS A 123 11.05 0.82 -8.45
CA LYS A 123 11.49 1.14 -7.09
C LYS A 123 11.59 -0.14 -6.25
N TRP A 124 12.58 -0.19 -5.37
CA TRP A 124 12.78 -1.31 -4.46
C TRP A 124 11.67 -1.35 -3.40
N GLU A 125 11.09 -2.53 -3.16
CA GLU A 125 10.13 -2.81 -2.09
C GLU A 125 9.07 -1.72 -1.87
N THR A 126 8.55 -1.17 -2.97
CA THR A 126 7.58 -0.08 -2.94
C THR A 126 6.18 -0.60 -3.28
N PHE A 127 5.17 -0.08 -2.59
CA PHE A 127 3.76 -0.37 -2.85
C PHE A 127 2.93 0.90 -2.92
N SER A 128 1.72 0.78 -3.45
CA SER A 128 0.72 1.85 -3.45
C SER A 128 -0.64 1.26 -3.09
N ILE A 129 -1.40 1.98 -2.28
CA ILE A 129 -2.77 1.61 -1.93
C ILE A 129 -3.64 2.81 -2.25
N ALA A 130 -4.74 2.57 -2.97
CA ALA A 130 -5.64 3.61 -3.43
C ALA A 130 -7.06 3.05 -3.52
N VAL A 131 -8.05 3.92 -3.26
CA VAL A 131 -9.44 3.70 -3.65
C VAL A 131 -9.63 4.30 -5.04
N VAL A 132 -10.23 3.54 -5.96
CA VAL A 132 -10.43 3.91 -7.36
C VAL A 132 -11.93 4.05 -7.64
N ASN A 133 -12.32 5.14 -8.30
CA ASN A 133 -13.70 5.45 -8.71
C ASN A 133 -13.89 5.35 -10.24
#